data_AF-A0A7J6MD64-F1
#
_entry.id   AF-A0A7J6MD64-F1
#
_cell.length_a   1.000
_cell.length_b   1.000
_cell.length_c   1.000
_cell.angle_alpha   90.00
_cell.angle_beta   90.00
_cell.angle_gamma   90.00
#
_symmetry.space_group_name_H-M   'P 1'
#
loop_
_entity.id
_entity.type
_entity.pdbx_description
1 polymer ?
#
loop_
_entity_poly.entity_id
_entity_poly.type
_entity_poly.pdbx_seq_one_letter_code
_entity_poly.pdbx_strand_id
1 'polypeptide(L)'
;MAANESGISDSVSLVICGCTMTASLCLVHWLSRKERAAYKHAWIDYQQAISSQDTELGDFAEVGKKEERRPKPRAPFLDFLRGLSLSFIVTFHLMWNFREFHMLPHSPPIDKARGLPILNYVYFTVYFAVAFLLCYAGFLYSPYLCYAIYAPVVTYCLYTMWWEAQISGVCLIMMCLGMSQALVHRNGIVWREVVTRATKLGSLAAVITILSLIFVPQQWIYFGAIHCLCLNSILTVPFTQMPKVALVGFIVIQSYSMAFGSCPLEVPLDWPTLDVMPWFHNLGYCLLGVWLYSRGVPKLATVSLIPGTRVYFEDTVMTTFGRHSLVIYLVHQAIFFPAVYLLSLLNA
;
A
#
# COMPACT_ATOMS: atom_id res chain seq x y z
N MET A 1 18.93 -39.08 22.48
CA MET A 1 19.28 -37.70 22.88
C MET A 1 18.42 -36.78 22.06
N ALA A 2 17.38 -36.23 22.68
CA ALA A 2 16.45 -35.30 22.05
C ALA A 2 17.20 -33.98 21.80
N ALA A 3 17.34 -33.60 20.53
CA ALA A 3 17.77 -32.25 20.19
C ALA A 3 16.66 -31.30 20.66
N ASN A 4 17.01 -30.43 21.59
CA ASN A 4 16.16 -29.37 22.08
C ASN A 4 16.00 -28.38 20.93
N GLU A 5 14.93 -28.50 20.14
CA GLU A 5 14.55 -27.53 19.11
C GLU A 5 14.18 -26.23 19.81
N SER A 6 15.18 -25.40 20.10
CA SER A 6 15.00 -24.02 20.57
C SER A 6 14.58 -23.12 19.41
N GLY A 7 13.50 -23.47 18.73
CA GLY A 7 12.78 -22.56 17.85
C GLY A 7 12.16 -21.43 18.68
N ILE A 8 12.19 -20.21 18.17
CA ILE A 8 11.45 -19.10 18.77
C ILE A 8 9.96 -19.50 18.80
N SER A 9 9.35 -19.56 19.98
CA SER A 9 7.94 -19.96 20.09
C SER A 9 7.02 -18.98 19.36
N ASP A 10 5.90 -19.46 18.81
CA ASP A 10 4.90 -18.66 18.07
C ASP A 10 4.53 -17.36 18.78
N SER A 11 4.42 -17.42 20.12
CA SER A 11 4.17 -16.29 20.99
C SER A 11 5.26 -15.23 20.95
N VAL A 12 6.54 -15.62 20.92
CA VAL A 12 7.68 -14.70 20.87
C VAL A 12 7.80 -14.07 19.49
N SER A 13 7.55 -14.81 18.41
CA SER A 13 7.55 -14.26 17.03
C SER A 13 6.37 -13.31 16.78
N LEU A 14 5.18 -13.63 17.31
CA LEU A 14 4.03 -12.72 17.31
C LEU A 14 4.28 -11.48 18.17
N VAL A 15 4.99 -11.63 19.30
CA VAL A 15 5.42 -10.49 20.13
C VAL A 15 6.48 -9.67 19.39
N ILE A 16 7.43 -10.24 18.66
CA ILE A 16 8.43 -9.49 17.88
C ILE A 16 7.78 -8.77 16.69
N CYS A 17 6.88 -9.42 15.94
CA CYS A 17 6.12 -8.78 14.86
C CYS A 17 5.17 -7.69 15.40
N GLY A 18 4.49 -7.97 16.51
CA GLY A 18 3.66 -7.02 17.23
C GLY A 18 4.48 -5.85 17.77
N CYS A 19 5.66 -6.08 18.33
CA CYS A 19 6.58 -5.07 18.84
C CYS A 19 7.26 -4.27 17.73
N THR A 20 7.55 -4.85 16.56
CA THR A 20 8.09 -4.10 15.41
C THR A 20 7.02 -3.26 14.75
N MET A 21 5.78 -3.74 14.64
CA MET A 21 4.63 -2.93 14.22
C MET A 21 4.31 -1.84 15.26
N THR A 22 4.30 -2.17 16.55
CA THR A 22 4.11 -1.19 17.65
C THR A 22 5.24 -0.18 17.69
N ALA A 23 6.50 -0.60 17.59
CA ALA A 23 7.66 0.29 17.57
C ALA A 23 7.63 1.19 16.33
N SER A 24 7.26 0.67 15.15
CA SER A 24 7.09 1.47 13.94
C SER A 24 5.94 2.48 14.05
N LEU A 25 4.89 2.15 14.82
CA LEU A 25 3.76 3.05 15.09
C LEU A 25 4.06 4.06 16.21
N CYS A 26 4.86 3.69 17.21
CA CYS A 26 5.20 4.48 18.39
C CYS A 26 6.43 5.39 18.18
N LEU A 27 7.41 5.01 17.35
CA LEU A 27 8.65 5.77 17.12
C LEU A 27 8.43 7.06 16.29
N VAL A 28 7.26 7.26 15.68
CA VAL A 28 7.06 8.39 14.72
C VAL A 28 5.79 9.22 14.99
N HIS A 29 5.02 8.94 16.05
CA HIS A 29 3.88 9.79 16.43
C HIS A 29 4.29 10.86 17.45
N TRP A 30 5.01 11.89 17.02
CA TRP A 30 5.30 13.05 17.86
C TRP A 30 4.68 14.32 17.29
N LEU A 31 3.36 14.46 17.47
CA LEU A 31 2.74 15.77 17.59
C LEU A 31 1.65 15.72 18.66
N SER A 32 1.90 16.40 19.77
CA SER A 32 0.96 16.72 20.83
C SER A 32 -0.29 17.42 20.26
N ARG A 33 -1.37 17.47 21.05
CA ARG A 33 -2.57 18.25 20.67
C ARG A 33 -2.25 19.72 20.37
N LYS A 34 -1.24 20.30 21.04
CA LYS A 34 -0.75 21.66 20.77
C LYS A 34 -0.04 21.76 19.42
N GLU A 35 0.79 20.78 19.08
CA GLU A 35 1.50 20.79 17.81
C GLU A 35 0.55 20.55 16.63
N ARG A 36 -0.42 19.63 16.74
CA ARG A 36 -1.50 19.49 15.73
C ARG A 36 -2.34 20.75 15.57
N ALA A 37 -2.57 21.51 16.65
CA ALA A 37 -3.24 22.80 16.57
C ALA A 37 -2.39 23.85 15.84
N ALA A 38 -1.08 23.90 16.12
CA ALA A 38 -0.15 24.79 15.42
C ALA A 38 -0.08 24.50 13.89
N TYR A 39 -0.05 23.23 13.49
CA TYR A 39 -0.10 22.84 12.07
C TYR A 39 -1.46 23.16 11.42
N LYS A 40 -2.56 23.03 12.16
CA LYS A 40 -3.90 23.43 11.68
C LYS A 40 -3.98 24.93 11.41
N HIS A 41 -3.38 25.75 12.26
CA HIS A 41 -3.26 27.20 12.00
C HIS A 41 -2.40 27.46 10.76
N ALA A 42 -1.21 26.84 10.66
CA ALA A 42 -0.35 27.00 9.49
C ALA A 42 -1.03 26.59 8.15
N TRP A 43 -1.88 25.55 8.16
CA TRP A 43 -2.64 25.14 6.96
C TRP A 43 -3.79 26.10 6.62
N ILE A 44 -4.51 26.62 7.62
CA ILE A 44 -5.56 27.63 7.42
C ILE A 44 -4.95 28.93 6.92
N ASP A 45 -3.85 29.37 7.52
CA ASP A 45 -3.10 30.57 7.12
C ASP A 45 -2.58 30.43 5.68
N TYR A 46 -2.10 29.24 5.30
CA TYR A 46 -1.71 28.92 3.93
C TYR A 46 -2.89 28.98 2.94
N GLN A 47 -4.06 28.45 3.30
CA GLN A 47 -5.27 28.54 2.47
C GLN A 47 -5.79 29.97 2.35
N GLN A 48 -5.72 30.75 3.43
CA GLN A 48 -6.12 32.16 3.45
C GLN A 48 -5.17 33.02 2.62
N ALA A 49 -3.85 32.80 2.72
CA ALA A 49 -2.85 33.50 1.91
C ALA A 49 -3.04 33.25 0.39
N ILE A 50 -3.45 32.04 0.01
CA ILE A 50 -3.83 31.73 -1.37
C ILE A 50 -5.10 32.48 -1.78
N SER A 51 -6.12 32.51 -0.91
CA SER A 51 -7.38 33.21 -1.21
C SER A 51 -7.23 34.72 -1.27
N SER A 52 -6.31 35.31 -0.50
CA SER A 52 -6.05 36.75 -0.51
C SER A 52 -5.23 37.17 -1.74
N GLN A 53 -4.30 36.32 -2.20
CA GLN A 53 -3.57 36.55 -3.47
C GLN A 53 -4.51 36.59 -4.68
N ASP A 54 -5.56 35.75 -4.72
CA ASP A 54 -6.56 35.77 -5.79
C ASP A 54 -7.38 37.09 -5.81
N THR A 55 -7.48 37.81 -4.68
CA THR A 55 -8.16 39.12 -4.59
C THR A 55 -7.27 40.28 -5.04
N GLU A 56 -5.96 40.23 -4.79
CA GLU A 56 -5.00 41.28 -5.18
C GLU A 56 -4.51 41.14 -6.63
N LEU A 57 -4.64 39.95 -7.24
CA LEU A 57 -4.33 39.69 -8.66
C LEU A 57 -5.32 40.34 -9.65
N GLY A 58 -6.41 40.94 -9.16
CA GLY A 58 -7.35 41.72 -9.97
C GLY A 58 -6.85 43.12 -10.35
N ASP A 59 -5.87 43.67 -9.63
CA ASP A 59 -5.54 45.10 -9.70
C ASP A 59 -4.12 45.44 -10.18
N PHE A 60 -3.30 44.45 -10.52
CA PHE A 60 -1.96 44.67 -11.09
C PHE A 60 -1.72 43.81 -12.34
N ALA A 61 -2.01 44.41 -13.49
CA ALA A 61 -1.54 43.94 -14.77
C ALA A 61 0.00 43.96 -14.87
N GLU A 62 0.54 43.06 -15.70
CA GLU A 62 1.85 43.15 -16.37
C GLU A 62 3.13 43.35 -15.54
N VAL A 63 3.67 42.30 -14.90
CA VAL A 63 5.14 42.11 -14.82
C VAL A 63 5.50 40.61 -14.73
N GLY A 64 6.22 40.10 -15.74
CA GLY A 64 7.15 38.96 -15.62
C GLY A 64 6.59 37.59 -15.21
N LYS A 65 6.31 36.72 -16.20
CA LYS A 65 6.10 35.27 -15.98
C LYS A 65 7.34 34.62 -15.34
N LYS A 66 7.34 34.47 -14.02
CA LYS A 66 7.99 33.33 -13.35
C LYS A 66 6.88 32.34 -13.03
N GLU A 67 6.91 31.20 -13.69
CA GLU A 67 5.98 30.10 -13.49
C GLU A 67 6.24 29.51 -12.09
N GLU A 68 5.64 30.12 -11.07
CA GLU A 68 5.64 29.59 -9.71
C GLU A 68 4.93 28.23 -9.73
N ARG A 69 5.72 27.16 -9.54
CA ARG A 69 5.20 25.80 -9.42
C ARG A 69 4.28 25.74 -8.21
N ARG A 70 2.97 25.90 -8.46
CA ARG A 70 1.91 25.60 -7.47
C ARG A 70 2.21 24.23 -6.83
N PRO A 71 2.25 24.12 -5.49
CA PRO A 71 2.56 22.85 -4.86
C PRO A 71 1.53 21.80 -5.28
N LYS A 72 2.01 20.62 -5.71
CA LYS A 72 1.17 19.53 -6.20
C LYS A 72 0.11 19.20 -5.13
N PRO A 73 -1.19 19.17 -5.45
CA PRO A 73 -2.22 18.84 -4.46
C PRO A 73 -1.95 17.44 -3.91
N ARG A 74 -1.62 17.37 -2.61
CA ARG A 74 -1.39 16.10 -1.91
C ARG A 74 -2.74 15.55 -1.46
N ALA A 75 -2.91 14.24 -1.54
CA ALA A 75 -4.13 13.56 -1.15
C ALA A 75 -3.85 12.63 0.05
N PRO A 76 -4.00 13.12 1.31
CA PRO A 76 -3.64 12.38 2.52
C PRO A 76 -4.31 11.01 2.63
N PHE A 77 -5.55 10.89 2.14
CA PHE A 77 -6.26 9.62 2.06
C PHE A 77 -5.55 8.58 1.18
N LEU A 78 -5.07 8.98 0.01
CA LEU A 78 -4.36 8.07 -0.90
C LEU A 78 -3.02 7.66 -0.29
N ASP A 79 -2.34 8.58 0.39
CA ASP A 79 -1.11 8.26 1.11
C ASP A 79 -1.39 7.28 2.25
N PHE A 80 -2.44 7.50 3.05
CA PHE A 80 -2.86 6.54 4.08
C PHE A 80 -3.12 5.14 3.50
N LEU A 81 -3.90 5.02 2.42
CA LEU A 81 -4.20 3.73 1.81
C LEU A 81 -2.95 3.04 1.24
N ARG A 82 -2.01 3.80 0.68
CA ARG A 82 -0.70 3.26 0.27
C ARG A 82 0.10 2.74 1.44
N GLY A 83 0.12 3.47 2.56
CA GLY A 83 0.79 3.01 3.77
C GLY A 83 0.16 1.75 4.37
N LEU A 84 -1.17 1.67 4.35
CA LEU A 84 -1.90 0.48 4.79
C LEU A 84 -1.61 -0.73 3.89
N SER A 85 -1.60 -0.53 2.58
CA SER A 85 -1.18 -1.58 1.64
C SER A 85 0.25 -2.06 1.93
N LEU A 86 1.14 -1.11 2.18
CA LEU A 86 2.55 -1.40 2.45
C LEU A 86 2.73 -2.17 3.76
N SER A 87 1.95 -1.86 4.80
CA SER A 87 2.03 -2.62 6.05
C SER A 87 1.63 -4.08 5.85
N PHE A 88 0.63 -4.38 5.03
CA PHE A 88 0.27 -5.76 4.70
C PHE A 88 1.39 -6.50 3.97
N ILE A 89 1.96 -5.87 2.93
CA ILE A 89 3.04 -6.46 2.12
C ILE A 89 4.30 -6.68 2.96
N VAL A 90 4.70 -5.68 3.75
CA VAL A 90 5.94 -5.71 4.53
C VAL A 90 5.85 -6.73 5.66
N THR A 91 4.74 -6.77 6.39
CA THR A 91 4.54 -7.76 7.46
C THR A 91 4.49 -9.17 6.87
N PHE A 92 3.81 -9.37 5.73
CA PHE A 92 3.83 -10.65 5.04
C PHE A 92 5.25 -11.14 4.73
N HIS A 93 6.08 -10.30 4.12
CA HIS A 93 7.45 -10.69 3.74
C HIS A 93 8.32 -10.97 4.96
N LEU A 94 8.14 -10.19 6.04
CA LEU A 94 8.83 -10.44 7.29
C LEU A 94 8.48 -11.83 7.84
N MET A 95 7.20 -12.19 7.86
CA MET A 95 6.74 -13.51 8.30
C MET A 95 7.20 -14.63 7.38
N TRP A 96 7.19 -14.40 6.05
CA TRP A 96 7.76 -15.33 5.08
C TRP A 96 9.22 -15.60 5.39
N ASN A 97 10.03 -14.57 5.61
CA ASN A 97 11.46 -14.71 5.90
C ASN A 97 11.69 -15.53 7.17
N PHE A 98 10.96 -15.25 8.26
CA PHE A 98 11.04 -16.06 9.48
C PHE A 98 10.69 -17.53 9.24
N ARG A 99 9.69 -17.81 8.40
CA ARG A 99 9.31 -19.18 8.03
C ARG A 99 10.37 -19.86 7.16
N GLU A 100 10.97 -19.15 6.20
CA GLU A 100 12.02 -19.67 5.33
C GLU A 100 13.25 -20.15 6.12
N PHE A 101 13.58 -19.44 7.20
CA PHE A 101 14.68 -19.81 8.10
C PHE A 101 14.25 -20.68 9.30
N HIS A 102 13.10 -21.37 9.21
CA HIS A 102 12.59 -22.30 10.23
C HIS A 102 12.34 -21.68 11.62
N MET A 103 12.15 -20.36 11.70
CA MET A 103 11.88 -19.62 12.94
C MET A 103 10.37 -19.40 13.19
N LEU A 104 9.52 -19.77 12.23
CA LEU A 104 8.08 -19.85 12.35
C LEU A 104 7.61 -21.24 11.87
N PRO A 105 6.59 -21.82 12.51
CA PRO A 105 5.97 -23.05 12.01
C PRO A 105 5.35 -22.81 10.63
N HIS A 106 5.08 -23.91 9.92
CA HIS A 106 4.31 -23.84 8.69
C HIS A 106 2.94 -23.23 9.00
N SER A 107 2.45 -22.34 8.15
CA SER A 107 1.14 -21.75 8.36
C SER A 107 0.07 -22.82 8.55
N PRO A 108 -0.99 -22.52 9.30
CA PRO A 108 -2.21 -23.31 9.18
C PRO A 108 -2.52 -23.47 7.69
N PRO A 109 -2.83 -24.69 7.21
CA PRO A 109 -3.15 -24.90 5.82
C PRO A 109 -4.20 -23.86 5.43
N ILE A 110 -4.01 -23.18 4.28
CA ILE A 110 -5.07 -22.38 3.67
C ILE A 110 -6.29 -23.28 3.73
N ASP A 111 -7.37 -22.84 4.38
CA ASP A 111 -8.66 -23.54 4.38
C ASP A 111 -9.20 -23.51 2.93
N LYS A 112 -8.53 -24.22 2.02
CA LYS A 112 -9.02 -24.59 0.69
C LYS A 112 -10.28 -25.45 0.82
N ALA A 113 -10.60 -25.90 2.03
CA ALA A 113 -11.72 -26.74 2.42
C ALA A 113 -13.12 -26.20 2.05
N ARG A 114 -13.26 -24.94 1.61
CA ARG A 114 -14.59 -24.36 1.28
C ARG A 114 -14.78 -23.90 -0.17
N GLY A 115 -13.92 -24.33 -1.09
CA GLY A 115 -14.21 -24.40 -2.54
C GLY A 115 -14.34 -23.08 -3.31
N LEU A 116 -14.47 -21.92 -2.67
CA LEU A 116 -14.63 -20.62 -3.34
C LEU A 116 -13.50 -19.65 -2.94
N PRO A 117 -12.63 -19.23 -3.88
CA PRO A 117 -11.57 -18.25 -3.63
C PRO A 117 -12.06 -16.95 -3.00
N ILE A 118 -13.30 -16.53 -3.30
CA ILE A 118 -13.90 -15.30 -2.76
C ILE A 118 -14.08 -15.33 -1.24
N LEU A 119 -14.24 -16.52 -0.66
CA LEU A 119 -14.57 -16.66 0.75
C LEU A 119 -13.41 -16.19 1.65
N ASN A 120 -12.18 -16.47 1.25
CA ASN A 120 -10.99 -16.01 1.98
C ASN A 120 -10.85 -14.48 1.93
N TYR A 121 -11.14 -13.84 0.79
CA TYR A 121 -11.17 -12.38 0.69
C TYR A 121 -12.26 -11.76 1.56
N VAL A 122 -13.44 -12.40 1.64
CA VAL A 122 -14.52 -11.97 2.53
C VAL A 122 -14.09 -12.10 3.99
N TYR A 123 -13.47 -13.22 4.38
CA TYR A 123 -12.96 -13.39 5.75
C TYR A 123 -11.90 -12.35 6.07
N PHE A 124 -10.90 -12.14 5.21
CA PHE A 124 -9.89 -11.12 5.40
C PHE A 124 -10.52 -9.72 5.53
N THR A 125 -11.48 -9.38 4.66
CA THR A 125 -12.15 -8.07 4.69
C THR A 125 -12.94 -7.87 5.98
N VAL A 126 -13.71 -8.87 6.41
CA VAL A 126 -14.48 -8.83 7.66
C VAL A 126 -13.54 -8.73 8.86
N TYR A 127 -12.51 -9.56 8.90
CA TYR A 127 -11.54 -9.58 10.00
C TYR A 127 -10.80 -8.25 10.10
N PHE A 128 -10.33 -7.72 8.97
CA PHE A 128 -9.67 -6.42 8.92
C PHE A 128 -10.62 -5.28 9.28
N ALA A 129 -11.88 -5.32 8.84
CA ALA A 129 -12.87 -4.31 9.21
C ALA A 129 -13.16 -4.32 10.72
N VAL A 130 -13.31 -5.51 11.33
CA VAL A 130 -13.48 -5.66 12.78
C VAL A 130 -12.25 -5.15 13.52
N ALA A 131 -11.04 -5.55 13.08
CA ALA A 131 -9.79 -5.05 13.65
C ALA A 131 -9.70 -3.52 13.58
N PHE A 132 -10.00 -2.94 12.42
CA PHE A 132 -10.02 -1.50 12.21
C PHE A 132 -11.04 -0.80 13.12
N LEU A 133 -12.25 -1.34 13.25
CA LEU A 133 -13.30 -0.81 14.13
C LEU A 133 -12.91 -0.89 15.61
N LEU A 134 -12.29 -1.98 16.05
CA LEU A 134 -11.77 -2.13 17.42
C LEU A 134 -10.67 -1.11 17.72
N CYS A 135 -9.77 -0.87 16.76
CA CYS A 135 -8.72 0.14 16.90
C CYS A 135 -9.29 1.55 16.92
N TYR A 136 -10.25 1.83 16.03
CA TYR A 136 -10.94 3.10 15.98
C TYR A 136 -11.72 3.36 17.28
N ALA A 137 -12.39 2.35 17.84
CA ALA A 137 -13.03 2.44 19.15
C ALA A 137 -12.00 2.72 20.25
N GLY A 138 -10.86 2.02 20.26
CA GLY A 138 -9.75 2.30 21.16
C GLY A 138 -9.26 3.75 21.10
N PHE A 139 -9.18 4.32 19.89
CA PHE A 139 -8.79 5.73 19.66
C PHE A 139 -9.76 6.72 20.33
N LEU A 140 -11.05 6.40 20.42
CA LEU A 140 -12.04 7.26 21.09
C LEU A 140 -11.79 7.36 22.59
N TYR A 141 -11.29 6.30 23.21
CA TYR A 141 -10.95 6.29 24.64
C TYR A 141 -9.55 6.86 24.89
N SER A 142 -8.55 6.39 24.14
CA SER A 142 -7.17 6.85 24.23
C SER A 142 -6.40 6.50 22.95
N PRO A 143 -5.65 7.44 22.36
CA PRO A 143 -4.79 7.13 21.21
C PRO A 143 -3.76 6.03 21.55
N TYR A 144 -3.30 5.94 22.80
CA TYR A 144 -2.38 4.87 23.24
C TYR A 144 -3.05 3.50 23.27
N LEU A 145 -4.33 3.45 23.65
CA LEU A 145 -5.12 2.22 23.65
C LEU A 145 -5.36 1.73 22.21
N CYS A 146 -5.56 2.63 21.25
CA CYS A 146 -5.60 2.28 19.83
C CYS A 146 -4.32 1.58 19.39
N TYR A 147 -3.13 2.12 19.69
CA TYR A 147 -1.87 1.49 19.31
C TYR A 147 -1.64 0.14 20.01
N ALA A 148 -1.99 0.05 21.30
CA ALA A 148 -1.88 -1.18 22.08
C ALA A 148 -2.81 -2.30 21.59
N ILE A 149 -3.98 -1.96 21.01
CA ILE A 149 -4.93 -2.92 20.43
C ILE A 149 -4.56 -3.21 18.97
N TYR A 150 -4.16 -2.20 18.19
CA TYR A 150 -3.91 -2.31 16.75
C TYR A 150 -2.79 -3.28 16.45
N ALA A 151 -1.66 -3.16 17.11
CA ALA A 151 -0.51 -4.01 16.82
C ALA A 151 -0.79 -5.51 17.03
N PRO A 152 -1.30 -5.99 18.18
CA PRO A 152 -1.57 -7.42 18.36
C PRO A 152 -2.73 -7.90 17.49
N VAL A 153 -3.82 -7.13 17.33
CA VAL A 153 -4.97 -7.56 16.53
C VAL A 153 -4.61 -7.65 15.04
N VAL A 154 -3.90 -6.65 14.51
CA VAL A 154 -3.46 -6.67 13.12
C VAL A 154 -2.37 -7.72 12.91
N THR A 155 -1.42 -7.87 13.83
CA THR A 155 -0.41 -8.95 13.71
C THR A 155 -1.06 -10.33 13.71
N TYR A 156 -2.05 -10.56 14.57
CA TYR A 156 -2.79 -11.83 14.59
C TYR A 156 -3.64 -12.04 13.33
N CYS A 157 -4.29 -10.99 12.80
CA CYS A 157 -4.98 -11.03 11.51
C CYS A 157 -4.01 -11.40 10.38
N LEU A 158 -2.87 -10.72 10.33
CA LEU A 158 -1.85 -10.95 9.32
C LEU A 158 -1.24 -12.33 9.47
N TYR A 159 -1.11 -12.87 10.69
CA TYR A 159 -0.65 -14.23 10.93
C TYR A 159 -1.62 -15.30 10.46
N THR A 160 -2.90 -15.14 10.80
CA THR A 160 -3.95 -16.12 10.43
C THR A 160 -4.28 -16.09 8.94
N MET A 161 -4.14 -14.93 8.28
CA MET A 161 -4.56 -14.70 6.89
C MET A 161 -3.42 -14.14 6.02
N TRP A 162 -2.19 -14.60 6.24
CA TRP A 162 -0.98 -14.02 5.65
C TRP A 162 -0.99 -13.92 4.11
N TRP A 163 -1.46 -14.94 3.39
CA TRP A 163 -1.57 -14.90 1.93
C TRP A 163 -2.57 -13.84 1.48
N GLU A 164 -3.74 -13.82 2.12
CA GLU A 164 -4.80 -12.88 1.78
C GLU A 164 -4.40 -11.44 2.12
N ALA A 165 -3.57 -11.25 3.14
CA ALA A 165 -2.99 -9.97 3.47
C ALA A 165 -2.06 -9.46 2.36
N GLN A 166 -1.14 -10.30 1.88
CA GLN A 166 -0.24 -9.92 0.77
C GLN A 166 -1.04 -9.54 -0.47
N ILE A 167 -1.98 -10.40 -0.89
CA ILE A 167 -2.78 -10.20 -2.10
C ILE A 167 -3.65 -8.94 -1.94
N SER A 168 -4.30 -8.76 -0.79
CA SER A 168 -5.08 -7.55 -0.51
C SER A 168 -4.22 -6.29 -0.50
N GLY A 169 -2.99 -6.37 0.01
CA GLY A 169 -2.00 -5.30 -0.04
C GLY A 169 -1.68 -4.90 -1.48
N VAL A 170 -1.44 -5.88 -2.35
CA VAL A 170 -1.21 -5.66 -3.79
C VAL A 170 -2.44 -5.04 -4.47
N CYS A 171 -3.63 -5.60 -4.27
CA CYS A 171 -4.86 -5.07 -4.84
C CYS A 171 -5.09 -3.61 -4.42
N LEU A 172 -4.83 -3.30 -3.14
CA LEU A 172 -4.94 -1.96 -2.59
C LEU A 172 -3.90 -0.98 -3.21
N ILE A 173 -2.64 -1.40 -3.44
CA ILE A 173 -1.66 -0.51 -4.09
C ILE A 173 -2.02 -0.22 -5.55
N MET A 174 -2.54 -1.22 -6.27
CA MET A 174 -2.99 -1.07 -7.66
C MET A 174 -4.21 -0.14 -7.75
N MET A 175 -5.16 -0.29 -6.83
CA MET A 175 -6.29 0.63 -6.70
C MET A 175 -5.84 2.05 -6.35
N CYS A 176 -4.86 2.20 -5.46
CA CYS A 176 -4.25 3.51 -5.16
C CYS A 176 -3.55 4.11 -6.38
N LEU A 177 -2.87 3.29 -7.19
CA LEU A 177 -2.26 3.72 -8.45
C LEU A 177 -3.34 4.28 -9.38
N GLY A 178 -4.46 3.57 -9.55
CA GLY A 178 -5.61 4.03 -10.34
C GLY A 178 -6.18 5.38 -9.88
N MET A 179 -6.47 5.50 -8.57
CA MET A 179 -6.94 6.77 -7.99
C MET A 179 -5.93 7.91 -8.19
N SER A 180 -4.64 7.61 -8.11
CA SER A 180 -3.57 8.60 -8.30
C SER A 180 -3.49 9.08 -9.74
N GLN A 181 -3.65 8.18 -10.72
CA GLN A 181 -3.70 8.52 -12.14
C GLN A 181 -4.93 9.39 -12.44
N ALA A 182 -6.09 9.02 -11.91
CA ALA A 182 -7.31 9.81 -12.06
C ALA A 182 -7.20 11.21 -11.42
N LEU A 183 -6.49 11.35 -10.30
CA LEU A 183 -6.19 12.64 -9.68
C LEU A 183 -5.27 13.51 -10.56
N VAL A 184 -4.16 12.96 -11.04
CA VAL A 184 -3.17 13.69 -11.84
C VAL A 184 -3.74 14.08 -13.21
N HIS A 185 -4.54 13.20 -13.81
CA HIS A 185 -5.11 13.40 -15.14
C HIS A 185 -6.56 13.91 -15.12
N ARG A 186 -7.05 14.44 -14.00
CA ARG A 186 -8.45 14.90 -13.87
C ARG A 186 -8.90 15.93 -14.93
N ASN A 187 -7.97 16.73 -15.46
CA ASN A 187 -8.21 17.79 -16.44
C ASN A 187 -7.60 17.44 -17.81
N GLY A 188 -7.47 16.15 -18.12
CA GLY A 188 -6.83 15.65 -19.34
C GLY A 188 -5.52 14.91 -19.09
N ILE A 189 -5.07 14.19 -20.11
CA ILE A 189 -3.85 13.37 -20.02
C ILE A 189 -2.61 14.26 -20.07
N VAL A 190 -1.76 14.13 -19.06
CA VAL A 190 -0.51 14.88 -18.90
C VAL A 190 0.65 13.95 -19.24
N TRP A 191 0.96 13.83 -20.53
CA TRP A 191 1.97 12.90 -21.05
C TRP A 191 3.34 13.00 -20.36
N ARG A 192 3.75 14.21 -19.96
CA ARG A 192 4.99 14.41 -19.19
C ARG A 192 5.01 13.60 -17.89
N GLU A 193 3.92 13.57 -17.14
CA GLU A 193 3.85 12.83 -15.87
C GLU A 193 3.74 11.31 -16.11
N VAL A 194 3.10 10.89 -17.22
CA VAL A 194 3.07 9.49 -17.66
C VAL A 194 4.50 9.00 -17.93
N VAL A 195 5.25 9.71 -18.78
CA VAL A 195 6.64 9.36 -19.12
C VAL A 195 7.52 9.42 -17.87
N THR A 196 7.42 10.48 -17.05
CA THR A 196 8.22 10.61 -15.83
C THR A 196 8.03 9.40 -14.89
N ARG A 197 6.77 8.98 -14.69
CA ARG A 197 6.46 7.82 -13.85
C ARG A 197 6.95 6.51 -14.47
N ALA A 198 6.70 6.32 -15.77
CA ALA A 198 7.11 5.13 -16.51
C ALA A 198 8.65 4.99 -16.50
N THR A 199 9.40 6.05 -16.77
CA THR A 199 10.87 6.03 -16.72
C THR A 199 11.38 5.73 -15.30
N LYS A 200 10.77 6.32 -14.27
CA LYS A 200 11.17 6.08 -12.87
C LYS A 200 10.93 4.63 -12.43
N LEU A 201 9.77 4.07 -12.75
CA LEU A 201 9.45 2.68 -12.39
C LEU A 201 10.18 1.69 -13.28
N GLY A 202 10.29 1.96 -14.57
CA GLY A 202 10.97 1.11 -15.55
C GLY A 202 12.47 1.02 -15.31
N SER A 203 13.14 2.14 -15.00
CA SER A 203 14.57 2.12 -14.63
C SER A 203 14.83 1.28 -13.38
N LEU A 204 13.97 1.42 -12.37
CA LEU A 204 14.05 0.63 -11.14
C LEU A 204 13.80 -0.86 -11.39
N ALA A 205 12.82 -1.19 -12.23
CA ALA A 205 12.52 -2.56 -12.63
C ALA A 205 13.68 -3.20 -13.39
N ALA A 206 14.31 -2.44 -14.30
CA ALA A 206 15.51 -2.88 -15.02
C ALA A 206 16.69 -3.13 -14.07
N VAL A 207 16.91 -2.25 -13.08
CA VAL A 207 17.93 -2.46 -12.04
C VAL A 207 17.68 -3.75 -11.27
N ILE A 208 16.44 -4.01 -10.82
CA ILE A 208 16.09 -5.25 -10.10
C ILE A 208 16.35 -6.48 -10.98
N THR A 209 15.94 -6.42 -12.25
CA THR A 209 16.17 -7.48 -13.23
C THR A 209 17.66 -7.80 -13.36
N ILE A 210 18.49 -6.77 -13.62
CA ILE A 210 19.95 -6.91 -13.79
C ILE A 210 20.59 -7.48 -12.52
N LEU A 211 20.25 -6.95 -11.34
CA LEU A 211 20.80 -7.45 -10.08
C LEU A 211 20.39 -8.91 -9.85
N SER A 212 19.13 -9.27 -10.11
CA SER A 212 18.68 -10.65 -9.97
C SER A 212 19.34 -11.60 -10.96
N LEU A 213 19.65 -11.16 -12.18
CA LEU A 213 20.43 -11.94 -13.15
C LEU A 213 21.86 -12.19 -12.68
N ILE A 214 22.46 -11.24 -11.96
CA ILE A 214 23.83 -11.38 -11.44
C ILE A 214 23.87 -12.28 -10.20
N PHE A 215 22.94 -12.11 -9.26
CA PHE A 215 22.97 -12.78 -7.96
C PHE A 215 22.20 -14.12 -7.93
N VAL A 216 21.12 -14.25 -8.70
CA VAL A 216 20.26 -15.45 -8.74
C VAL A 216 19.84 -15.77 -10.19
N PRO A 217 20.80 -16.08 -11.09
CA PRO A 217 20.54 -16.22 -12.52
C PRO A 217 19.51 -17.30 -12.89
N GLN A 218 19.35 -18.33 -12.05
CA GLN A 218 18.42 -19.43 -12.27
C GLN A 218 16.96 -19.03 -12.00
N GLN A 219 16.73 -17.95 -11.25
CA GLN A 219 15.39 -17.48 -10.85
C GLN A 219 15.30 -15.96 -10.94
N TRP A 220 15.94 -15.39 -11.96
CA TRP A 220 15.99 -13.95 -12.16
C TRP A 220 14.59 -13.36 -12.35
N ILE A 221 14.39 -12.14 -11.88
CA ILE A 221 13.11 -11.46 -11.86
C ILE A 221 12.89 -10.77 -13.19
N TYR A 222 12.24 -11.47 -14.14
CA TYR A 222 11.92 -10.90 -15.45
C TYR A 222 10.63 -10.07 -15.47
N PHE A 223 9.67 -10.36 -14.57
CA PHE A 223 8.42 -9.61 -14.47
C PHE A 223 7.85 -9.56 -13.04
N GLY A 224 8.62 -8.99 -12.12
CA GLY A 224 8.18 -8.77 -10.74
C GLY A 224 7.17 -7.62 -10.56
N ALA A 225 6.85 -7.33 -9.32
CA ALA A 225 5.84 -6.34 -8.93
C ALA A 225 6.07 -4.92 -9.47
N ILE A 226 7.33 -4.45 -9.57
CA ILE A 226 7.64 -3.12 -10.12
C ILE A 226 7.40 -3.06 -11.63
N HIS A 227 7.63 -4.16 -12.35
CA HIS A 227 7.28 -4.27 -13.77
C HIS A 227 5.78 -4.14 -13.96
N CYS A 228 5.01 -4.89 -13.16
CA CYS A 228 3.55 -4.83 -13.16
C CYS A 228 3.03 -3.42 -12.81
N LEU A 229 3.59 -2.76 -11.79
CA LEU A 229 3.28 -1.37 -11.44
C LEU A 229 3.60 -0.40 -12.59
N CYS A 230 4.71 -0.59 -13.27
CA CYS A 230 5.11 0.24 -14.41
C CYS A 230 4.10 0.08 -15.57
N LEU A 231 3.85 -1.16 -15.99
CA LEU A 231 2.92 -1.49 -17.07
C LEU A 231 1.52 -0.97 -16.78
N ASN A 232 0.96 -1.30 -15.61
CA ASN A 232 -0.39 -0.88 -15.23
C ASN A 232 -0.50 0.64 -15.04
N SER A 233 0.60 1.33 -14.69
CA SER A 233 0.60 2.80 -14.66
C SER A 233 0.39 3.44 -16.03
N ILE A 234 0.82 2.78 -17.11
CA ILE A 234 0.62 3.22 -18.49
C ILE A 234 -0.77 2.81 -18.98
N LEU A 235 -1.12 1.53 -18.81
CA LEU A 235 -2.39 0.98 -19.28
C LEU A 235 -3.63 1.62 -18.64
N THR A 236 -3.50 2.17 -17.44
CA THR A 236 -4.62 2.84 -16.76
C THR A 236 -4.92 4.22 -17.34
N VAL A 237 -3.96 4.89 -17.99
CA VAL A 237 -4.07 6.30 -18.44
C VAL A 237 -5.28 6.55 -19.36
N PRO A 238 -5.55 5.74 -20.40
CA PRO A 238 -6.68 5.97 -21.29
C PRO A 238 -8.03 5.97 -20.56
N PHE A 239 -8.12 5.24 -19.45
CA PHE A 239 -9.36 5.08 -18.69
C PHE A 239 -9.62 6.20 -17.70
N THR A 240 -8.63 7.09 -17.42
CA THR A 240 -8.80 8.14 -16.40
C THR A 240 -9.90 9.15 -16.74
N GLN A 241 -10.24 9.32 -18.03
CA GLN A 241 -11.34 10.17 -18.49
C GLN A 241 -12.67 9.43 -18.62
N MET A 242 -12.67 8.10 -18.47
CA MET A 242 -13.82 7.25 -18.78
C MET A 242 -14.16 6.35 -17.58
N PRO A 243 -14.56 6.93 -16.42
CA PRO A 243 -14.73 6.18 -15.18
C PRO A 243 -15.79 5.07 -15.28
N LYS A 244 -16.84 5.26 -16.08
CA LYS A 244 -17.85 4.20 -16.33
C LYS A 244 -17.23 3.00 -17.06
N VAL A 245 -16.38 3.26 -18.06
CA VAL A 245 -15.66 2.21 -18.78
C VAL A 245 -14.62 1.55 -17.89
N ALA A 246 -13.97 2.31 -17.00
CA ALA A 246 -13.08 1.74 -15.99
C ALA A 246 -13.83 0.74 -15.07
N LEU A 247 -15.05 1.06 -14.62
CA LEU A 247 -15.85 0.11 -13.82
C LEU A 247 -16.23 -1.14 -14.62
N VAL A 248 -16.68 -0.98 -15.87
CA VAL A 248 -17.01 -2.12 -16.73
C VAL A 248 -15.76 -2.98 -16.95
N GLY A 249 -14.61 -2.36 -17.21
CA GLY A 249 -13.32 -3.03 -17.35
C GLY A 249 -12.93 -3.81 -16.09
N PHE A 250 -13.09 -3.23 -14.90
CA PHE A 250 -12.89 -3.95 -13.63
C PHE A 250 -13.79 -5.19 -13.54
N ILE A 251 -15.10 -5.04 -13.77
CA ILE A 251 -16.05 -6.16 -13.69
C ILE A 251 -15.65 -7.27 -14.67
N VAL A 252 -15.39 -6.92 -15.93
CA VAL A 252 -15.01 -7.88 -16.97
C VAL A 252 -13.70 -8.59 -16.64
N ILE A 253 -12.67 -7.86 -16.24
CA ILE A 253 -11.36 -8.43 -15.89
C ILE A 253 -11.50 -9.37 -14.69
N GLN A 254 -12.16 -8.96 -13.61
CA GLN A 254 -12.29 -9.82 -12.43
C GLN A 254 -13.17 -11.03 -12.70
N SER A 255 -14.29 -10.88 -13.42
CA SER A 255 -15.11 -12.02 -13.84
C SER A 255 -14.33 -12.99 -14.72
N TYR A 256 -13.50 -12.48 -15.63
CA TYR A 256 -12.62 -13.32 -16.45
C TYR A 256 -11.60 -14.07 -15.59
N SER A 257 -10.88 -13.36 -14.70
CA SER A 257 -9.90 -13.98 -13.81
C SER A 257 -10.51 -15.06 -12.92
N MET A 258 -11.74 -14.86 -12.46
CA MET A 258 -12.47 -15.86 -11.65
C MET A 258 -12.91 -17.08 -12.47
N ALA A 259 -13.34 -16.88 -13.72
CA ALA A 259 -13.88 -17.95 -14.56
C ALA A 259 -12.79 -18.76 -15.28
N PHE A 260 -11.72 -18.11 -15.72
CA PHE A 260 -10.72 -18.68 -16.63
C PHE A 260 -9.29 -18.66 -16.07
N GLY A 261 -9.05 -18.01 -14.92
CA GLY A 261 -7.72 -17.89 -14.34
C GLY A 261 -6.86 -16.83 -15.03
N SER A 262 -5.70 -17.23 -15.54
CA SER A 262 -4.71 -16.31 -16.12
C SER A 262 -5.13 -15.82 -17.51
N CYS A 263 -4.84 -14.56 -17.83
CA CYS A 263 -5.03 -14.02 -19.17
C CYS A 263 -4.12 -14.74 -20.17
N PRO A 264 -4.57 -15.05 -21.40
CA PRO A 264 -3.67 -15.57 -22.45
C PRO A 264 -2.54 -14.60 -22.82
N LEU A 265 -2.73 -13.30 -22.55
CA LEU A 265 -1.75 -12.25 -22.75
C LEU A 265 -0.89 -11.97 -21.48
N GLU A 266 -1.01 -12.83 -20.46
CA GLU A 266 -0.19 -12.77 -19.26
C GLU A 266 1.28 -13.08 -19.61
N VAL A 267 2.20 -12.72 -18.70
CA VAL A 267 3.62 -13.01 -18.92
C VAL A 267 3.84 -14.53 -18.88
N PRO A 268 4.52 -15.13 -19.88
CA PRO A 268 4.78 -16.57 -19.90
C PRO A 268 5.58 -17.00 -18.67
N LEU A 269 5.13 -18.08 -18.03
CA LEU A 269 5.77 -18.68 -16.86
C LEU A 269 6.68 -19.86 -17.25
N ASP A 270 7.25 -19.82 -18.45
CA ASP A 270 8.08 -20.91 -19.00
C ASP A 270 9.39 -21.10 -18.21
N TRP A 271 9.82 -20.06 -17.49
CA TRP A 271 11.04 -20.04 -16.68
C TRP A 271 10.73 -19.72 -15.22
N PRO A 272 11.41 -20.37 -14.27
CA PRO A 272 11.27 -20.05 -12.85
C PRO A 272 11.77 -18.63 -12.56
N THR A 273 11.06 -17.91 -11.69
CA THR A 273 11.39 -16.55 -11.25
C THR A 273 11.05 -16.40 -9.77
N LEU A 274 11.83 -15.60 -9.06
CA LEU A 274 11.59 -15.27 -7.65
C LEU A 274 10.34 -14.42 -7.44
N ASP A 275 9.94 -13.62 -8.43
CA ASP A 275 8.76 -12.75 -8.36
C ASP A 275 8.07 -12.68 -9.72
N VAL A 276 6.75 -12.88 -9.71
CA VAL A 276 5.89 -12.68 -10.87
C VAL A 276 4.50 -12.27 -10.42
N MET A 277 3.93 -11.29 -11.11
CA MET A 277 2.64 -10.72 -10.77
C MET A 277 1.72 -10.67 -12.00
N PRO A 278 0.48 -11.17 -11.91
CA PRO A 278 -0.44 -11.15 -13.05
C PRO A 278 -0.86 -9.72 -13.38
N TRP A 279 -0.37 -9.14 -14.47
CA TRP A 279 -0.64 -7.74 -14.81
C TRP A 279 -2.10 -7.51 -15.14
N PHE A 280 -2.75 -8.46 -15.80
CA PHE A 280 -4.13 -8.31 -16.28
C PHE A 280 -5.11 -8.21 -15.11
N HIS A 281 -4.99 -9.13 -14.14
CA HIS A 281 -5.77 -9.08 -12.90
C HIS A 281 -5.56 -7.77 -12.14
N ASN A 282 -4.30 -7.33 -12.05
CA ASN A 282 -3.95 -6.09 -11.34
C ASN A 282 -4.40 -4.82 -12.07
N LEU A 283 -4.54 -4.86 -13.40
CA LEU A 283 -5.14 -3.78 -14.18
C LEU A 283 -6.58 -3.53 -13.74
N GLY A 284 -7.35 -4.60 -13.46
CA GLY A 284 -8.71 -4.50 -12.93
C GLY A 284 -8.79 -3.60 -11.71
N TYR A 285 -7.94 -3.82 -10.70
CA TYR A 285 -7.91 -2.98 -9.50
C TYR A 285 -7.48 -1.53 -9.78
N CYS A 286 -6.58 -1.30 -10.74
CA CYS A 286 -6.27 0.06 -11.18
C CYS A 286 -7.51 0.76 -11.76
N LEU A 287 -8.29 0.07 -12.59
CA LEU A 287 -9.53 0.61 -13.15
C LEU A 287 -10.59 0.86 -12.08
N LEU A 288 -10.71 -0.03 -11.09
CA LEU A 288 -11.55 0.20 -9.92
C LEU A 288 -11.16 1.49 -9.20
N GLY A 289 -9.84 1.72 -9.02
CA GLY A 289 -9.31 2.96 -8.45
C GLY A 289 -9.74 4.22 -9.21
N VAL A 290 -9.69 4.18 -10.55
CA VAL A 290 -10.17 5.30 -11.40
C VAL A 290 -11.66 5.58 -11.15
N TRP A 291 -12.50 4.54 -11.11
CA TRP A 291 -13.92 4.70 -10.85
C TRP A 291 -14.19 5.24 -9.44
N LEU A 292 -13.54 4.70 -8.41
CA LEU A 292 -13.69 5.15 -7.02
C LEU A 292 -13.30 6.63 -6.85
N TYR A 293 -12.23 7.06 -7.52
CA TYR A 293 -11.85 8.47 -7.54
C TYR A 293 -12.97 9.36 -8.11
N SER A 294 -13.59 8.94 -9.22
CA SER A 294 -14.71 9.68 -9.84
C SER A 294 -15.96 9.78 -8.95
N ARG A 295 -16.16 8.80 -8.04
CA ARG A 295 -17.24 8.81 -7.04
C ARG A 295 -16.93 9.67 -5.82
N GLY A 296 -15.76 10.30 -5.77
CA GLY A 296 -15.36 11.14 -4.65
C GLY A 296 -14.97 10.33 -3.42
N VAL A 297 -14.60 9.05 -3.56
CA VAL A 297 -14.08 8.21 -2.45
C VAL A 297 -12.93 8.89 -1.70
N PRO A 298 -11.99 9.62 -2.34
CA PRO A 298 -10.98 10.37 -1.59
C PRO A 298 -11.55 11.44 -0.65
N LYS A 299 -12.78 11.90 -0.88
CA LYS A 299 -13.49 12.82 0.01
C LYS A 299 -14.05 12.13 1.26
N LEU A 300 -14.11 10.79 1.30
CA LEU A 300 -14.48 10.04 2.52
C LEU A 300 -13.52 10.33 3.67
N ALA A 301 -12.30 10.78 3.38
CA ALA A 301 -11.38 11.25 4.41
C ALA A 301 -11.87 12.47 5.19
N THR A 302 -12.88 13.18 4.69
CA THR A 302 -13.53 14.29 5.38
C THR A 302 -14.79 13.87 6.13
N VAL A 303 -15.25 12.63 5.94
CA VAL A 303 -16.44 12.09 6.57
C VAL A 303 -16.11 11.64 7.99
N SER A 304 -16.87 12.16 8.93
CA SER A 304 -16.82 11.87 10.35
C SER A 304 -17.60 10.57 10.60
N LEU A 305 -16.94 9.47 10.99
CA LEU A 305 -17.62 8.20 11.31
C LEU A 305 -18.57 8.33 12.51
N ILE A 306 -18.31 9.28 13.42
CA ILE A 306 -19.19 9.66 14.53
C ILE A 306 -19.55 11.14 14.37
N PRO A 307 -20.81 11.56 14.59
CA PRO A 307 -21.18 12.97 14.56
C PRO A 307 -20.30 13.80 15.50
N GLY A 308 -19.55 14.77 14.96
CA GLY A 308 -18.71 15.69 15.74
C GLY A 308 -17.21 15.37 15.80
N THR A 309 -16.73 14.23 15.28
CA THR A 309 -15.30 13.86 15.31
C THR A 309 -14.66 13.71 13.92
N ARG A 310 -13.99 14.75 13.42
CA ARG A 310 -13.24 14.63 12.15
C ARG A 310 -12.10 13.62 12.28
N VAL A 311 -12.05 12.65 11.37
CA VAL A 311 -10.91 11.73 11.24
C VAL A 311 -9.85 12.42 10.39
N TYR A 312 -8.68 12.67 10.97
CA TYR A 312 -7.55 13.27 10.26
C TYR A 312 -6.67 12.16 9.71
N PHE A 313 -6.62 12.04 8.39
CA PHE A 313 -5.68 11.15 7.69
C PHE A 313 -4.31 11.82 7.47
N GLU A 314 -4.17 13.08 7.87
CA GLU A 314 -2.90 13.80 7.85
C GLU A 314 -2.06 13.37 9.06
N ASP A 315 -0.75 13.22 8.82
CA ASP A 315 0.26 12.97 9.86
C ASP A 315 0.05 11.69 10.70
N THR A 316 -0.54 10.68 10.07
CA THR A 316 -0.51 9.30 10.57
C THR A 316 0.76 8.59 10.10
N VAL A 317 1.18 7.55 10.82
CA VAL A 317 2.30 6.68 10.41
C VAL A 317 2.03 6.06 9.04
N MET A 318 0.80 5.65 8.78
CA MET A 318 0.39 5.12 7.47
C MET A 318 0.54 6.16 6.37
N THR A 319 0.19 7.41 6.63
CA THR A 319 0.38 8.50 5.65
C THR A 319 1.85 8.75 5.36
N THR A 320 2.72 8.71 6.38
CA THR A 320 4.18 8.79 6.20
C THR A 320 4.71 7.61 5.39
N PHE A 321 4.27 6.39 5.69
CA PHE A 321 4.64 5.19 4.92
C PHE A 321 4.17 5.32 3.46
N GLY A 322 2.97 5.84 3.23
CA GLY A 322 2.45 6.11 1.89
C GLY A 322 3.26 7.13 1.10
N ARG A 323 3.67 8.23 1.74
CA ARG A 323 4.52 9.28 1.14
C ARG A 323 5.88 8.73 0.69
N HIS A 324 6.42 7.77 1.42
CA HIS A 324 7.70 7.11 1.12
C HIS A 324 7.56 5.68 0.59
N SER A 325 6.37 5.32 0.12
CA SER A 325 5.99 3.93 -0.22
C SER A 325 6.98 3.24 -1.15
N LEU A 326 7.46 3.92 -2.19
CA LEU A 326 8.42 3.35 -3.14
C LEU A 326 9.75 2.98 -2.48
N VAL A 327 10.27 3.85 -1.60
CA VAL A 327 11.56 3.61 -0.93
C VAL A 327 11.42 2.47 0.06
N ILE A 328 10.37 2.50 0.88
CA ILE A 328 10.11 1.42 1.86
C ILE A 328 9.87 0.09 1.14
N TYR A 329 9.12 0.10 0.04
CA TYR A 329 8.89 -1.09 -0.79
C TYR A 329 10.20 -1.67 -1.36
N LEU A 330 11.18 -0.86 -1.73
CA LEU A 330 12.47 -1.39 -2.19
C LEU A 330 13.34 -1.93 -1.06
N VAL A 331 13.36 -1.20 0.04
CA VAL A 331 14.30 -1.43 1.12
C VAL A 331 13.85 -2.57 2.04
N HIS A 332 12.54 -2.83 2.19
CA HIS A 332 12.05 -3.80 3.16
C HIS A 332 12.67 -5.19 2.96
N GLN A 333 12.62 -5.77 1.75
CA GLN A 333 13.16 -7.11 1.53
C GLN A 333 14.69 -7.12 1.50
N ALA A 334 15.32 -6.05 1.00
CA ALA A 334 16.77 -5.89 1.00
C ALA A 334 17.36 -5.83 2.42
N ILE A 335 16.61 -5.36 3.41
CA ILE A 335 17.02 -5.33 4.83
C ILE A 335 16.54 -6.58 5.57
N PHE A 336 15.26 -6.92 5.46
CA PHE A 336 14.67 -7.98 6.28
C PHE A 336 15.21 -9.36 5.95
N PHE A 337 15.46 -9.66 4.68
CA PHE A 337 16.01 -10.96 4.31
C PHE A 337 17.38 -11.23 4.95
N PRO A 338 18.43 -10.38 4.78
CA PRO A 338 19.72 -10.61 5.43
C PRO A 338 19.65 -10.48 6.95
N ALA A 339 18.80 -9.61 7.50
CA ALA A 339 18.66 -9.47 8.95
C ALA A 339 18.10 -10.75 9.61
N VAL A 340 17.05 -11.34 9.04
CA VAL A 340 16.49 -12.60 9.55
C VAL A 340 17.47 -13.75 9.31
N TYR A 341 18.18 -13.77 8.18
CA TYR A 341 19.25 -14.75 7.94
C TYR A 341 20.33 -14.70 9.02
N LEU A 342 20.88 -13.51 9.33
CA LEU A 342 21.85 -13.34 10.40
C LEU A 342 21.31 -13.78 11.76
N LEU A 343 20.05 -13.46 12.06
CA LEU A 343 19.40 -13.89 13.29
C LEU A 343 19.25 -15.42 13.35
N SER A 344 18.97 -16.08 12.22
CA SER A 344 18.89 -17.53 12.14
C SER A 344 20.24 -18.20 12.44
N LEU A 345 21.35 -17.60 12.01
CA LEU A 345 22.71 -18.08 12.33
C LEU A 345 23.07 -17.94 13.80
N LEU A 346 22.47 -16.99 14.53
CA LEU A 346 22.68 -16.82 15.97
C LEU A 346 21.83 -17.77 16.82
N ASN A 347 20.73 -18.29 16.24
CA ASN A 347 19.82 -19.23 16.89
C ASN A 347 20.07 -20.70 16.51
N ALA A 348 20.93 -20.96 15.52
CA ALA A 348 21.41 -22.28 15.11
C ALA A 348 22.64 -22.70 15.92
#